data_AF-A0A644XRI5-F1
#
_entry.id   AF-A0A644XRI5-F1
#
_cell.length_a   1.000
_cell.length_b   1.000
_cell.length_c   1.000
_cell.angle_alpha   90.00
_cell.angle_beta   90.00
_cell.angle_gamma   90.00
#
_symmetry.space_group_name_H-M   'P 1'
#
loop_
_entity.id
_entity.type
_entity.pdbx_description
1 polymer ?
#
loop_
_entity_poly.entity_id
_entity_poly.type
_entity_poly.pdbx_seq_one_letter_code
_entity_poly.pdbx_strand_id
1 'polypeptide(L)'
;MPRIIFKCRYIKNAAVHLENLVEYVATREGVEMISQDKHTLTVTEKQKKLMTDILAQLPDTADLFEYEDYLNQPTAVNASEFITAALEQNLDRLSHRQVYANYIATRPRAEKVGTHGLFSDEDAPLVLSRVAEEVGGHGGNVWTPIISLRREDAARLGYDNAPAWMALLRKQRNMLAEQMKIASENLRWYAAFHNGAATRCRK
;
A
#
# COMPACT_ATOMS: atom_id res chain seq x y z
N MET A 1 -6.16 -18.92 -12.53
CA MET A 1 -6.96 -18.20 -11.51
C MET A 1 -6.18 -16.96 -11.09
N PRO A 2 -6.83 -15.82 -10.80
CA PRO A 2 -6.11 -14.63 -10.36
C PRO A 2 -5.43 -14.89 -9.01
N ARG A 3 -4.17 -14.46 -8.85
CA ARG A 3 -3.47 -14.53 -7.56
C ARG A 3 -3.77 -13.26 -6.77
N ILE A 4 -4.31 -13.42 -5.57
CA ILE A 4 -4.56 -12.31 -4.63
C ILE A 4 -3.54 -12.42 -3.50
N ILE A 5 -2.84 -11.33 -3.21
CA ILE A 5 -2.08 -11.20 -1.97
C ILE A 5 -2.93 -10.39 -0.99
N PHE A 6 -3.13 -10.94 0.20
CA PHE A 6 -3.83 -10.26 1.27
C PHE A 6 -2.94 -10.16 2.50
N LYS A 7 -2.74 -8.95 2.99
CA LYS A 7 -2.01 -8.67 4.24
C LYS A 7 -2.91 -7.87 5.14
N CYS A 8 -3.13 -8.33 6.36
CA CYS A 8 -3.94 -7.60 7.34
C CYS A 8 -3.20 -7.60 8.67
N ARG A 9 -2.84 -6.39 9.11
CA ARG A 9 -2.19 -6.12 10.38
C ARG A 9 -2.98 -5.07 11.13
N TYR A 10 -2.56 -4.73 12.33
CA TYR A 10 -3.08 -3.59 13.06
C TYR A 10 -1.92 -2.69 13.48
N ILE A 11 -2.17 -1.38 13.47
CA ILE A 11 -1.15 -0.39 13.84
C ILE A 11 -0.88 -0.50 15.34
N LYS A 12 0.32 -0.98 15.65
CA LYS A 12 0.90 -0.92 17.00
C LYS A 12 1.61 0.42 17.17
N ASN A 13 1.78 0.89 18.41
CA ASN A 13 2.71 1.99 18.66
C ASN A 13 4.10 1.57 18.15
N ALA A 14 4.69 2.38 17.28
CA ALA A 14 5.94 2.05 16.60
C ALA A 14 7.07 1.84 17.61
N ALA A 15 7.90 0.81 17.39
CA ALA A 15 9.15 0.66 18.12
C ALA A 15 10.18 1.66 17.57
N VAL A 16 10.90 2.35 18.46
CA VAL A 16 11.88 3.42 18.17
C VAL A 16 12.95 3.03 17.12
N HIS A 17 13.23 1.74 16.92
CA HIS A 17 14.33 1.29 16.05
C HIS A 17 14.04 1.20 14.54
N LEU A 18 12.86 1.60 14.08
CA LEU A 18 12.51 1.56 12.65
C LEU A 18 12.46 2.94 11.98
N GLU A 19 12.87 4.00 12.69
CA GLU A 19 12.81 5.40 12.27
C GLU A 19 13.53 5.68 10.94
N ASN A 20 14.68 5.04 10.69
CA ASN A 20 15.45 5.23 9.44
C ASN A 20 14.68 4.77 8.18
N LEU A 21 13.80 3.77 8.31
CA LEU A 21 12.99 3.28 7.20
C LEU A 21 11.78 4.20 6.96
N VAL A 22 11.23 4.82 8.00
CA VAL A 22 10.18 5.85 7.89
C VAL A 22 10.72 7.07 7.17
N GLU A 23 11.91 7.53 7.55
CA GLU A 23 12.55 8.68 6.91
C GLU A 23 12.81 8.39 5.43
N TYR A 24 13.25 7.17 5.07
CA TYR A 24 13.40 6.76 3.67
C TYR A 24 12.08 6.78 2.89
N VAL A 25 10.96 6.36 3.49
CA VAL A 25 9.62 6.40 2.86
C VAL A 25 9.10 7.84 2.75
N ALA A 26 9.35 8.67 3.76
CA ALA A 26 8.83 10.04 3.85
C ALA A 26 9.61 11.05 3.00
N THR A 27 10.92 10.85 2.84
CA THR A 27 11.81 11.75 2.07
C THR A 27 11.93 11.37 0.60
N ARG A 28 11.42 10.20 0.21
CA ARG A 28 11.42 9.81 -1.20
C ARG A 28 10.39 10.63 -1.96
N GLU A 29 10.86 11.60 -2.75
CA GLU A 29 10.10 12.10 -3.88
C GLU A 29 9.67 10.90 -4.73
N GLY A 30 8.36 10.77 -4.91
CA GLY A 30 7.74 9.69 -5.63
C GLY A 30 8.21 9.67 -7.06
N VAL A 31 9.26 8.89 -7.32
CA VAL A 31 9.74 8.54 -8.65
C VAL A 31 10.13 9.81 -9.42
N GLU A 32 11.42 10.18 -9.35
CA GLU A 32 12.08 10.61 -10.59
C GLU A 32 11.62 9.60 -11.64
N MET A 33 10.85 10.04 -12.64
CA MET A 33 10.53 9.20 -13.78
C MET A 33 11.85 8.77 -14.38
N ILE A 34 12.29 7.58 -13.98
CA ILE A 34 13.54 6.99 -14.43
C ILE A 34 13.41 6.96 -15.94
N SER A 35 14.21 7.79 -16.62
CA SER A 35 14.18 7.90 -18.08
C SER A 35 14.31 6.51 -18.70
N GLN A 36 13.72 6.31 -19.87
CA GLN A 36 13.65 4.97 -20.50
C GLN A 36 15.02 4.29 -20.62
N ASP A 37 16.09 5.08 -20.69
CA ASP A 37 17.49 4.65 -20.78
C ASP A 37 18.04 3.95 -19.52
N LYS A 38 17.37 4.10 -18.36
CA LYS A 38 17.83 3.54 -17.07
C LYS A 38 17.16 2.19 -16.71
N HIS A 39 16.18 1.71 -17.48
CA HIS A 39 15.52 0.41 -17.24
C HIS A 39 16.44 -0.81 -17.46
N THR A 40 17.55 -0.63 -18.18
CA THR A 40 18.57 -1.67 -18.41
C THR A 40 19.69 -1.65 -17.38
N LEU A 41 19.66 -0.71 -16.41
CA LEU A 41 20.69 -0.65 -15.37
C LEU A 41 20.58 -1.86 -14.45
N THR A 42 21.72 -2.49 -14.22
CA THR A 42 21.89 -3.55 -13.24
C THR A 42 21.63 -3.00 -11.84
N VAL A 43 21.07 -3.84 -10.96
CA VAL A 43 20.87 -3.49 -9.54
C VAL A 43 22.19 -3.04 -8.88
N THR A 44 22.13 -1.98 -8.09
CA THR A 44 23.30 -1.43 -7.39
C THR A 44 23.59 -2.20 -6.09
N GLU A 45 24.84 -2.18 -5.62
CA GLU A 45 25.20 -2.82 -4.34
C GLU A 45 24.43 -2.23 -3.13
N LYS A 46 24.13 -0.93 -3.17
CA LYS A 46 23.29 -0.28 -2.15
C LYS A 46 21.87 -0.86 -2.12
N GLN A 47 21.27 -1.05 -3.30
CA GLN A 47 19.95 -1.67 -3.41
C GLN A 47 19.98 -3.12 -2.93
N LYS A 48 20.97 -3.93 -3.35
CA LYS A 48 21.12 -5.32 -2.88
C LYS A 48 21.20 -5.39 -1.36
N LYS A 49 22.03 -4.55 -0.74
CA LYS A 49 22.18 -4.49 0.72
C LYS A 49 20.85 -4.16 1.40
N LEU A 50 20.18 -3.10 0.93
CA LEU A 50 18.88 -2.70 1.50
C LEU A 50 17.82 -3.79 1.34
N MET A 51 17.78 -4.47 0.19
CA MET A 51 16.86 -5.59 -0.02
C MET A 51 17.13 -6.75 0.93
N THR A 52 18.39 -7.11 1.14
CA THR A 52 18.78 -8.14 2.12
C THR A 52 18.35 -7.73 3.53
N ASP A 53 18.58 -6.49 3.93
CA ASP A 53 18.19 -5.97 5.25
C ASP A 53 16.66 -5.98 5.43
N ILE A 54 15.91 -5.62 4.39
CA ILE A 54 14.43 -5.68 4.37
C ILE A 54 13.95 -7.12 4.52
N LEU A 55 14.49 -8.07 3.73
CA LEU A 55 14.06 -9.47 3.79
C LEU A 55 14.39 -10.12 5.15
N ALA A 56 15.49 -9.73 5.78
CA ALA A 56 15.85 -10.21 7.10
C ALA A 56 14.90 -9.69 8.20
N GLN A 57 14.48 -8.42 8.12
CA GLN A 57 13.64 -7.78 9.13
C GLN A 57 12.13 -7.97 8.89
N LEU A 58 11.74 -8.11 7.63
CA LEU A 58 10.36 -8.18 7.13
C LEU A 58 10.24 -9.39 6.17
N PRO A 59 10.35 -10.63 6.67
CA PRO A 59 10.42 -11.82 5.81
C PRO A 59 9.17 -12.04 4.94
N ASP A 60 8.02 -11.53 5.37
CA ASP A 60 6.75 -11.52 4.63
C ASP A 60 6.75 -10.62 3.39
N THR A 61 7.83 -9.87 3.15
CA THR A 61 8.03 -9.10 1.91
C THR A 61 8.50 -9.99 0.75
N ALA A 62 8.98 -11.21 1.02
CA ALA A 62 9.32 -12.18 -0.02
C ALA A 62 8.10 -12.63 -0.85
N ASP A 63 6.88 -12.51 -0.31
CA ASP A 63 5.65 -12.93 -1.00
C ASP A 63 5.12 -11.88 -1.99
N LEU A 64 5.72 -10.69 -2.02
CA LEU A 64 5.27 -9.56 -2.85
C LEU A 64 5.48 -9.82 -4.35
N PHE A 65 4.55 -9.32 -5.15
CA PHE A 65 4.66 -9.34 -6.62
C PHE A 65 5.93 -8.63 -7.11
N GLU A 66 6.32 -7.54 -6.45
CA GLU A 66 7.49 -6.76 -6.80
C GLU A 66 8.80 -7.51 -6.53
N TYR A 67 8.83 -8.39 -5.51
CA TYR A 67 9.98 -9.26 -5.28
C TYR A 67 10.09 -10.34 -6.35
N GLU A 68 8.95 -10.95 -6.73
CA GLU A 68 8.86 -11.88 -7.86
C GLU A 68 9.36 -11.22 -9.17
N ASP A 69 8.94 -9.98 -9.45
CA ASP A 69 9.38 -9.22 -10.63
C ASP A 69 10.88 -8.94 -10.61
N TYR A 70 11.44 -8.65 -9.43
CA TYR A 70 12.88 -8.50 -9.26
C TYR A 70 13.62 -9.81 -9.50
N LEU A 71 13.15 -10.94 -8.96
CA LEU A 71 13.78 -12.25 -9.17
C LEU A 71 13.76 -12.65 -10.65
N ASN A 72 12.66 -12.39 -11.34
CA ASN A 72 12.52 -12.65 -12.77
C ASN A 72 13.40 -11.72 -13.62
N GLN A 73 13.53 -10.45 -13.22
CA GLN A 73 14.31 -9.45 -13.95
C GLN A 73 15.02 -8.50 -12.97
N PRO A 74 16.27 -8.79 -12.56
CA PRO A 74 16.97 -8.08 -11.48
C PRO A 74 17.57 -6.74 -11.92
N THR A 75 16.71 -5.83 -12.37
CA THR A 75 17.06 -4.46 -12.75
C THR A 75 17.05 -3.53 -11.54
N ALA A 76 17.76 -2.41 -11.63
CA ALA A 76 17.68 -1.34 -10.62
C ALA A 76 16.25 -0.80 -10.44
N VAL A 77 15.40 -0.90 -11.46
CA VAL A 77 14.00 -0.49 -11.41
C VAL A 77 13.18 -1.48 -10.59
N ASN A 78 13.25 -2.78 -10.89
CA ASN A 78 12.50 -3.78 -10.13
C ASN A 78 12.97 -3.86 -8.68
N ALA A 79 14.28 -3.67 -8.42
CA ALA A 79 14.81 -3.54 -7.07
C ALA A 79 14.17 -2.34 -6.34
N SER A 80 14.08 -1.19 -7.01
CA SER A 80 13.45 0.01 -6.44
C SER A 80 11.96 -0.16 -6.19
N GLU A 81 11.23 -0.81 -7.09
CA GLU A 81 9.81 -1.11 -6.91
C GLU A 81 9.58 -2.08 -5.74
N PHE A 82 10.40 -3.12 -5.61
CA PHE A 82 10.36 -4.01 -4.45
C PHE A 82 10.64 -3.27 -3.14
N ILE A 83 11.72 -2.48 -3.07
CA ILE A 83 12.06 -1.70 -1.86
C ILE A 83 10.89 -0.78 -1.50
N THR A 84 10.32 -0.07 -2.47
CA THR A 84 9.14 0.78 -2.24
C THR A 84 7.98 -0.03 -1.67
N ALA A 85 7.56 -1.08 -2.36
CA ALA A 85 6.41 -1.88 -1.96
C ALA A 85 6.60 -2.53 -0.58
N ALA A 86 7.81 -3.03 -0.30
CA ALA A 86 8.15 -3.64 0.97
C ALA A 86 8.01 -2.65 2.13
N LEU A 87 8.48 -1.41 1.97
CA LEU A 87 8.39 -0.41 3.02
C LEU A 87 6.96 0.13 3.17
N GLU A 88 6.28 0.42 2.07
CA GLU A 88 4.90 0.92 2.07
C GLU A 88 3.91 -0.08 2.69
N GLN A 89 4.02 -1.37 2.34
CA GLN A 89 3.15 -2.41 2.89
C GLN A 89 3.46 -2.79 4.34
N ASN A 90 4.51 -2.20 4.92
CA ASN A 90 4.87 -2.33 6.32
C ASN A 90 4.82 -0.99 7.07
N LEU A 91 4.25 0.07 6.47
CA LEU A 91 4.17 1.39 7.09
C LEU A 91 3.38 1.38 8.41
N ASP A 92 2.49 0.41 8.60
CA ASP A 92 1.77 0.14 9.85
C ASP A 92 2.69 -0.24 11.03
N ARG A 93 3.90 -0.75 10.74
CA ARG A 93 4.95 -1.06 11.72
C ARG A 93 5.95 0.07 11.90
N LEU A 94 6.09 0.90 10.87
CA LEU A 94 7.11 1.94 10.80
C LEU A 94 6.58 3.26 11.36
N SER A 95 5.29 3.57 11.19
CA SER A 95 4.73 4.90 11.45
C SER A 95 3.59 4.91 12.46
N HIS A 96 3.23 6.11 12.93
CA HIS A 96 2.04 6.32 13.75
C HIS A 96 0.76 6.32 12.89
N ARG A 97 -0.38 6.02 13.52
CA ARG A 97 -1.71 5.92 12.91
C ARG A 97 -2.09 7.12 12.03
N GLN A 98 -1.83 8.33 12.51
CA GLN A 98 -2.10 9.57 11.78
C GLN A 98 -1.24 9.70 10.51
N VAL A 99 0.04 9.33 10.60
CA VAL A 99 0.99 9.36 9.47
C VAL A 99 0.57 8.34 8.41
N TYR A 100 0.18 7.15 8.84
CA TYR A 100 -0.31 6.10 7.95
C TYR A 100 -1.54 6.58 7.14
N ALA A 101 -2.56 7.12 7.81
CA ALA A 101 -3.79 7.60 7.16
C ALA A 101 -3.51 8.72 6.15
N ASN A 102 -2.64 9.69 6.51
CA ASN A 102 -2.22 10.75 5.60
C ASN A 102 -1.48 10.19 4.38
N TYR A 103 -0.57 9.25 4.60
CA TYR A 103 0.28 8.71 3.54
C TYR A 103 -0.53 7.95 2.48
N ILE A 104 -1.41 7.03 2.89
CA ILE A 104 -2.19 6.24 1.92
C ILE A 104 -3.11 7.13 1.07
N ALA A 105 -3.53 8.28 1.60
CA ALA A 105 -4.39 9.25 0.92
C ALA A 105 -3.66 10.06 -0.16
N THR A 106 -2.39 10.39 0.07
CA THR A 106 -1.62 11.34 -0.75
C THR A 106 -0.53 10.69 -1.58
N ARG A 107 -0.36 9.37 -1.46
CA ARG A 107 0.62 8.61 -2.24
C ARG A 107 0.49 8.96 -3.74
N PRO A 108 1.61 9.19 -4.47
CA PRO A 108 1.60 9.61 -5.87
C PRO A 108 0.73 8.76 -6.82
N ARG A 109 0.57 7.47 -6.51
CA ARG A 109 -0.22 6.51 -7.30
C ARG A 109 -1.65 6.32 -6.80
N ALA A 110 -2.08 7.07 -5.79
CA ALA A 110 -3.45 7.05 -5.31
C ALA A 110 -4.38 7.71 -6.33
N GLU A 111 -5.40 6.98 -6.77
CA GLU A 111 -6.46 7.57 -7.59
C GLU A 111 -7.30 8.49 -6.72
N LYS A 112 -7.44 9.76 -7.13
CA LYS A 112 -8.14 10.76 -6.35
C LYS A 112 -9.66 10.64 -6.54
N VAL A 113 -10.39 10.50 -5.44
CA VAL A 113 -11.87 10.52 -5.39
C VAL A 113 -12.38 11.91 -4.95
N GLY A 114 -11.50 12.92 -5.00
CA GLY A 114 -11.73 14.29 -4.56
C GLY A 114 -10.40 15.06 -4.49
N THR A 115 -10.14 15.74 -3.38
CA THR A 115 -8.86 16.42 -3.13
C THR A 115 -7.71 15.45 -2.84
N HIS A 116 -8.02 14.23 -2.41
CA HIS A 116 -7.10 13.15 -2.07
C HIS A 116 -7.68 11.76 -2.47
N GLY A 117 -6.93 10.68 -2.20
CA GLY A 117 -7.28 9.32 -2.59
C GLY A 117 -8.21 8.54 -1.65
N LEU A 118 -8.47 9.02 -0.43
CA LEU A 118 -9.36 8.31 0.49
C LEU A 118 -10.82 8.34 0.05
N PHE A 119 -11.48 7.20 0.23
CA PHE A 119 -12.93 7.01 0.16
C PHE A 119 -13.39 6.10 1.32
N SER A 120 -14.71 6.11 1.57
CA SER A 120 -15.34 5.40 2.69
C SER A 120 -16.77 4.98 2.33
N ASP A 121 -17.54 4.60 3.34
CA ASP A 121 -18.90 4.12 3.26
C ASP A 121 -19.88 5.18 2.76
N GLU A 122 -19.72 6.41 3.24
CA GLU A 122 -20.57 7.54 2.89
C GLU A 122 -20.10 8.22 1.60
N ASP A 123 -21.05 8.81 0.85
CA ASP A 123 -20.78 9.67 -0.32
C ASP A 123 -20.36 11.10 0.06
N ALA A 124 -20.10 11.34 1.35
CA ALA A 124 -19.64 12.62 1.85
C ALA A 124 -18.16 12.83 1.54
N PRO A 125 -17.76 14.03 1.07
CA PRO A 125 -16.35 14.38 0.93
C PRO A 125 -15.62 14.24 2.27
N LEU A 126 -14.57 13.43 2.27
CA LEU A 126 -13.71 13.26 3.42
C LEU A 126 -12.77 14.47 3.55
N VAL A 127 -12.50 14.87 4.80
CA VAL A 127 -11.50 15.88 5.12
C VAL A 127 -10.29 15.14 5.71
N LEU A 128 -9.19 15.10 4.96
CA LEU A 128 -8.01 14.29 5.31
C LEU A 128 -7.53 14.51 6.75
N SER A 129 -7.44 15.77 7.20
CA SER A 129 -7.00 16.08 8.57
C SER A 129 -7.91 15.50 9.63
N ARG A 130 -9.24 15.51 9.42
CA ARG A 130 -10.21 14.91 10.33
C ARG A 130 -10.10 13.40 10.37
N VAL A 131 -9.95 12.76 9.20
CA VAL A 131 -9.75 11.31 9.12
C VAL A 131 -8.46 10.90 9.85
N ALA A 132 -7.38 11.65 9.64
CA ALA A 132 -6.11 11.38 10.30
C ALA A 132 -6.19 11.56 11.82
N GLU A 133 -6.91 12.58 12.29
CA GLU A 133 -7.20 12.79 13.72
C GLU A 133 -8.06 11.65 14.31
N GLU A 134 -9.12 11.25 13.64
CA GLU A 134 -10.00 10.15 14.06
C GLU A 134 -9.22 8.83 14.17
N VAL A 135 -8.45 8.48 13.14
CA VAL A 135 -7.61 7.27 13.12
C VAL A 135 -6.50 7.35 14.17
N GLY A 136 -5.92 8.53 14.36
CA GLY A 136 -4.89 8.80 15.37
C GLY A 136 -5.38 8.65 16.80
N GLY A 137 -6.57 9.18 17.10
CA GLY A 137 -7.21 9.16 18.41
C GLY A 137 -8.04 7.91 18.72
N HIS A 138 -8.18 6.97 17.78
CA HIS A 138 -9.02 5.79 17.97
C HIS A 138 -8.52 4.92 19.13
N GLY A 139 -9.36 4.68 20.14
CA GLY A 139 -8.98 3.90 21.33
C GLY A 139 -8.81 2.39 21.09
N GLY A 140 -9.31 1.86 19.97
CA GLY A 140 -9.25 0.45 19.61
C GLY A 140 -8.10 0.07 18.67
N ASN A 141 -8.22 -1.12 18.10
CA ASN A 141 -7.33 -1.61 17.05
C ASN A 141 -7.68 -0.96 15.70
N VAL A 142 -6.70 -0.32 15.08
CA VAL A 142 -6.80 0.14 13.68
C VAL A 142 -6.18 -0.92 12.80
N TRP A 143 -7.02 -1.66 12.07
CA TRP A 143 -6.58 -2.69 11.13
C TRP A 143 -6.21 -2.04 9.78
N THR A 144 -5.17 -2.56 9.12
CA THR A 144 -4.63 -2.07 7.85
C THR A 144 -4.60 -3.18 6.80
N PRO A 145 -5.77 -3.56 6.24
CA PRO A 145 -5.83 -4.53 5.16
C PRO A 145 -5.23 -3.94 3.87
N ILE A 146 -4.36 -4.71 3.23
CA ILE A 146 -3.78 -4.44 1.91
C ILE A 146 -4.15 -5.62 1.01
N ILE A 147 -4.83 -5.32 -0.09
CA ILE A 147 -5.22 -6.30 -1.11
C ILE A 147 -4.46 -5.96 -2.39
N SER A 148 -3.62 -6.88 -2.85
CA SER A 148 -2.84 -6.69 -4.08
C SER A 148 -3.27 -7.69 -5.14
N LEU A 149 -3.45 -7.18 -6.36
CA LEU A 149 -3.74 -7.92 -7.58
C LEU A 149 -2.75 -7.50 -8.65
N ARG A 150 -2.40 -8.43 -9.54
CA ARG A 150 -1.77 -8.05 -10.82
C ARG A 150 -2.74 -7.21 -11.64
N ARG A 151 -2.21 -6.28 -12.44
CA ARG A 151 -3.03 -5.34 -13.21
C ARG A 151 -3.93 -6.07 -14.22
N GLU A 152 -3.41 -7.10 -14.87
CA GLU A 152 -4.15 -7.93 -15.81
C GLU A 152 -5.34 -8.64 -15.15
N ASP A 153 -5.16 -9.09 -13.90
CA ASP A 153 -6.23 -9.72 -13.13
C ASP A 153 -7.25 -8.70 -12.62
N ALA A 154 -6.79 -7.54 -12.13
CA ALA A 154 -7.65 -6.44 -11.74
C ALA A 154 -8.55 -6.00 -12.90
N ALA A 155 -7.98 -5.80 -14.10
CA ALA A 155 -8.73 -5.43 -15.30
C ALA A 155 -9.71 -6.54 -15.72
N ARG A 156 -9.27 -7.80 -15.72
CA ARG A 156 -10.12 -8.96 -16.06
C ARG A 156 -11.30 -9.13 -15.09
N LEU A 157 -11.14 -8.75 -13.83
CA LEU A 157 -12.18 -8.81 -12.80
C LEU A 157 -13.02 -7.52 -12.71
N GLY A 158 -12.64 -6.45 -13.40
CA GLY A 158 -13.30 -5.14 -13.34
C GLY A 158 -12.99 -4.32 -12.09
N TYR A 159 -11.88 -4.61 -11.38
CA TYR A 159 -11.43 -3.94 -10.16
C TYR A 159 -10.12 -3.17 -10.39
N ASP A 160 -10.02 -2.42 -11.49
CA ASP A 160 -8.81 -1.68 -11.90
C ASP A 160 -8.90 -0.15 -11.68
N ASN A 161 -9.91 0.30 -10.94
CA ASN A 161 -10.17 1.71 -10.64
C ASN A 161 -10.81 1.89 -9.25
N ALA A 162 -10.71 3.10 -8.68
CA ALA A 162 -11.22 3.39 -7.34
C ALA A 162 -12.74 3.19 -7.18
N PRO A 163 -13.61 3.64 -8.10
CA PRO A 163 -15.05 3.45 -7.99
C PRO A 163 -15.47 1.98 -7.86
N ALA A 164 -14.87 1.08 -8.63
CA ALA A 164 -15.16 -0.35 -8.57
C ALA A 164 -14.79 -0.96 -7.21
N TRP A 165 -13.64 -0.58 -6.66
CA TRP A 165 -13.22 -1.00 -5.31
C TRP A 165 -14.11 -0.45 -4.21
N MET A 166 -14.49 0.83 -4.30
CA MET A 166 -15.40 1.46 -3.36
C MET A 166 -16.76 0.75 -3.35
N ALA A 167 -17.32 0.45 -4.53
CA ALA A 167 -18.58 -0.28 -4.64
C ALA A 167 -18.48 -1.70 -4.05
N LEU A 168 -17.36 -2.40 -4.28
CA LEU A 168 -17.12 -3.72 -3.69
C LEU A 168 -17.09 -3.66 -2.16
N LEU A 169 -16.31 -2.75 -1.58
CA LEU A 169 -16.16 -2.64 -0.13
C LEU A 169 -17.48 -2.27 0.55
N ARG A 170 -18.24 -1.33 -0.03
CA ARG A 170 -19.60 -1.00 0.46
C ARG A 170 -20.54 -2.20 0.39
N LYS A 171 -20.52 -2.96 -0.71
CA LYS A 171 -21.34 -4.17 -0.86
C LYS A 171 -20.97 -5.25 0.16
N GLN A 172 -19.69 -5.40 0.49
CA GLN A 172 -19.19 -6.42 1.42
C GLN A 172 -19.10 -5.96 2.87
N ARG A 173 -19.47 -4.70 3.17
CA ARG A 173 -19.35 -4.05 4.48
C ARG A 173 -19.83 -4.92 5.64
N ASN A 174 -21.05 -5.46 5.55
CA ASN A 174 -21.63 -6.23 6.65
C ASN A 174 -20.91 -7.57 6.85
N MET A 175 -20.49 -8.22 5.76
CA MET A 175 -19.67 -9.42 5.83
C MET A 175 -18.30 -9.12 6.45
N LEU A 176 -17.66 -8.00 6.09
CA LEU A 176 -16.41 -7.56 6.70
C LEU A 176 -16.57 -7.32 8.20
N ALA A 177 -17.63 -6.61 8.62
CA ALA A 177 -17.93 -6.36 10.03
C ALA A 177 -18.07 -7.68 10.81
N GLU A 178 -18.86 -8.63 10.29
CA GLU A 178 -19.06 -9.95 10.89
C GLU A 178 -17.75 -10.73 11.03
N GLN A 179 -16.96 -10.84 9.95
CA GLN A 179 -15.70 -11.59 9.95
C GLN A 179 -14.64 -10.95 10.86
N MET A 180 -14.69 -9.62 11.02
CA MET A 180 -13.82 -8.89 11.95
C MET A 180 -14.36 -8.86 13.39
N LYS A 181 -15.55 -9.42 13.64
CA LYS A 181 -16.25 -9.38 14.93
C LYS A 181 -16.49 -7.95 15.44
N ILE A 182 -16.80 -7.04 14.52
CA ILE A 182 -17.16 -5.65 14.80
C ILE A 182 -18.67 -5.52 14.55
N ALA A 183 -19.40 -4.97 15.51
CA ALA A 183 -20.82 -4.66 15.30
C ALA A 183 -20.95 -3.73 14.08
N SER A 184 -21.92 -3.99 13.21
CA SER A 184 -22.02 -3.32 11.90
C SER A 184 -22.05 -1.79 12.00
N GLU A 185 -22.69 -1.25 13.04
CA GLU A 185 -22.79 0.16 13.39
C GLU A 185 -21.47 0.78 13.86
N ASN A 186 -20.54 -0.06 14.31
CA ASN A 186 -19.23 0.34 14.82
C ASN A 186 -18.11 0.20 13.77
N LEU A 187 -18.37 -0.42 12.63
CA LEU A 187 -17.38 -0.52 11.56
C LEU A 187 -17.19 0.86 10.90
N ARG A 188 -16.01 1.44 11.11
CA ARG A 188 -15.50 2.60 10.37
C ARG A 188 -14.34 2.14 9.50
N TRP A 189 -14.33 2.52 8.23
CA TRP A 189 -13.27 2.15 7.30
C TRP A 189 -12.92 3.31 6.37
N TYR A 190 -11.64 3.41 6.03
CA TYR A 190 -11.13 4.31 5.00
C TYR A 190 -10.22 3.50 4.09
N ALA A 191 -10.34 3.69 2.79
CA ALA A 191 -9.50 3.01 1.81
C ALA A 191 -9.00 3.99 0.76
N ALA A 192 -7.88 3.64 0.13
CA ALA A 192 -7.38 4.29 -1.07
C ALA A 192 -7.07 3.21 -2.10
N PHE A 193 -7.33 3.50 -3.36
CA PHE A 193 -6.92 2.66 -4.48
C PHE A 193 -5.62 3.20 -5.07
N HIS A 194 -4.61 2.34 -5.19
CA HIS A 194 -3.33 2.71 -5.78
C HIS A 194 -3.09 1.94 -7.06
N ASN A 195 -2.87 2.66 -8.16
CA ASN A 195 -2.52 2.05 -9.42
C ASN A 195 -1.00 1.79 -9.48
N GLY A 196 -0.58 0.54 -9.30
CA GLY A 196 0.84 0.16 -9.33
C GLY A 196 1.56 0.52 -10.63
N ALA A 197 2.89 0.61 -10.58
CA ALA A 197 3.68 0.85 -11.79
C ALA A 197 3.57 -0.35 -12.73
N ALA A 198 3.19 -0.10 -13.99
CA ALA A 198 3.31 -1.09 -15.03
C ALA A 198 4.79 -1.24 -15.40
N THR A 199 5.49 -2.22 -14.83
CA THR A 199 6.59 -2.86 -15.55
C THR A 199 5.95 -3.51 -16.77
N ARG A 200 6.06 -2.83 -17.92
CA ARG A 200 5.45 -3.26 -19.18
C ARG A 200 5.77 -4.74 -19.42
N CYS A 201 4.78 -5.61 -19.31
CA CYS A 201 4.79 -6.85 -20.07
C CYS A 201 4.81 -6.43 -21.54
N ARG A 202 5.94 -6.68 -22.21
CA ARG A 202 6.00 -6.61 -23.67
C ARG A 202 4.96 -7.61 -24.19
N LYS A 203 4.05 -7.13 -25.04
CA LYS A 203 3.32 -8.00 -25.97
C LYS A 203 4.31 -8.68 -26.89
#